data_AF-A0A4Y5T148-F1
#
_entry.id   AF-A0A4Y5T148-F1
#
_cell.length_a   1.000
_cell.length_b   1.000
_cell.length_c   1.000
_cell.angle_alpha   90.00
_cell.angle_beta   90.00
_cell.angle_gamma   90.00
#
_symmetry.space_group_name_H-M   'P 1'
#
loop_
_entity.id
_entity.type
_entity.pdbx_description
1 polymer ?
#
loop_
_entity_poly.entity_id
_entity_poly.type
_entity_poly.pdbx_seq_one_letter_code
_entity_poly.pdbx_strand_id
1 'polypeptide(L)' 'MATMTNLSSVFVPFVGLVFPVIAMTSLFLHVEKTRIF' A
#
# COMPACT_ATOMS: atom_id res chain seq x y z
N MET A 1 -20.19 -8.70 18.19
CA MET A 1 -20.14 -7.27 17.78
C MET A 1 -18.72 -6.66 17.81
N ALA A 2 -17.71 -7.23 18.48
CA ALA A 2 -16.39 -6.57 18.65
C ALA A 2 -15.25 -7.04 17.72
N THR A 3 -15.46 -8.07 16.89
CA THR A 3 -14.37 -8.61 16.04
C THR A 3 -14.08 -7.76 14.80
N MET A 4 -15.11 -7.10 14.24
CA MET A 4 -14.98 -6.31 13.01
C MET A 4 -14.31 -4.94 13.22
N THR A 5 -14.47 -4.35 14.41
CA THR A 5 -13.87 -3.05 14.78
C THR A 5 -12.35 -3.13 14.93
N ASN A 6 -11.85 -4.21 15.54
CA ASN A 6 -10.40 -4.44 15.67
C ASN A 6 -9.72 -4.68 14.31
N LEU A 7 -10.41 -5.38 13.40
CA LEU A 7 -9.92 -5.61 12.04
C LEU A 7 -9.87 -4.29 11.24
N SER A 8 -10.94 -3.49 11.31
CA SER A 8 -10.98 -2.18 10.64
C SER A 8 -9.86 -1.25 11.12
N SER A 9 -9.57 -1.23 12.42
CA SER A 9 -8.50 -0.40 12.98
C SER A 9 -7.10 -0.74 12.45
N VAL A 10 -6.85 -1.98 12.02
CA VAL A 10 -5.55 -2.40 11.45
C VAL A 10 -5.54 -2.22 9.94
N PHE A 11 -6.65 -2.56 9.26
CA PHE A 11 -6.73 -2.47 7.80
C PHE A 11 -6.81 -1.03 7.28
N VAL A 12 -7.51 -0.12 7.98
CA VAL A 12 -7.62 1.29 7.56
C VAL A 12 -6.25 1.95 7.41
N PRO A 13 -5.34 1.93 8.40
CA PRO A 13 -3.99 2.47 8.23
C PRO A 13 -3.13 1.62 7.30
N PHE A 14 -3.34 0.31 7.21
CA PHE A 14 -2.56 -0.55 6.32
C PHE A 14 -2.82 -0.25 4.85
N VAL A 15 -4.09 -0.11 4.45
CA VAL A 15 -4.47 0.23 3.07
C VAL A 15 -4.28 1.74 2.79
N GLY A 16 -4.37 2.59 3.80
CA GLY A 16 -4.21 4.04 3.67
C GLY A 16 -2.77 4.57 3.73
N LEU A 17 -1.83 3.83 4.35
CA LEU A 17 -0.45 4.29 4.55
C LEU A 17 0.58 3.30 4.00
N VAL A 18 0.49 2.01 4.36
CA VAL A 18 1.53 1.03 4.00
C VAL A 18 1.39 0.59 2.54
N PHE A 19 0.19 0.18 2.14
CA PHE A 19 -0.10 -0.27 0.78
C PHE A 19 0.22 0.80 -0.29
N PRO A 20 -0.15 2.09 -0.12
CA PRO A 20 0.13 3.12 -1.12
C PRO A 20 1.62 3.41 -1.26
N VAL A 21 2.37 3.41 -0.15
CA VAL A 21 3.84 3.60 -0.20
C VAL A 21 4.48 2.48 -1.02
N ILE A 22 4.10 1.22 -0.75
CA ILE A 22 4.62 0.06 -1.50
C ILE A 22 4.21 0.15 -2.98
N ALA A 23 2.95 0.48 -3.28
CA ALA A 23 2.47 0.61 -4.64
C ALA A 23 3.22 1.70 -5.42
N MET A 24 3.43 2.88 -4.81
CA MET A 24 4.15 3.99 -5.43
C MET A 24 5.63 3.66 -5.63
N THR A 25 6.30 3.05 -4.65
CA THR A 25 7.72 2.65 -4.81
C THR A 25 7.88 1.58 -5.89
N SER A 26 6.99 0.58 -5.91
CA SER A 26 6.99 -0.46 -6.94
C SER A 26 6.75 0.13 -8.33
N LEU A 27 5.76 1.01 -8.47
CA LEU A 27 5.43 1.69 -9.72
C LEU A 27 6.58 2.59 -10.17
N PHE A 28 7.22 3.32 -9.26
CA PHE A 28 8.38 4.16 -9.56
C PHE A 28 9.55 3.34 -10.10
N LEU A 29 9.92 2.24 -9.42
CA LEU A 29 10.98 1.35 -9.90
C LEU A 29 10.65 0.69 -11.24
N HIS A 30 9.39 0.35 -11.47
CA HIS A 30 8.92 -0.21 -12.73
C HIS A 30 9.06 0.81 -13.87
N VAL A 31 8.58 2.04 -13.66
CA VAL A 31 8.67 3.12 -14.65
C VAL A 31 10.11 3.49 -14.94
N GLU A 32 10.98 3.62 -13.92
CA GLU A 32 12.41 3.89 -14.12
C GLU A 32 13.06 2.78 -14.96
N LYS A 33 12.79 1.49 -14.66
CA LYS A 33 13.28 0.37 -15.48
C LYS A 33 12.79 0.41 -16.93
N THR A 34 11.54 0.81 -17.16
CA THR A 34 10.98 0.96 -18.51
C THR A 34 11.55 2.17 -19.27
N ARG A 35 12.09 3.17 -18.57
CA ARG A 35 12.70 4.35 -19.19
C ARG A 35 14.19 4.22 -19.46
N ILE A 36 14.89 3.35 -18.72
CA ILE A 36 16.34 3.09 -18.88
C ILE A 36 16.63 2.08 -20.00
N PHE A 37 15.62 1.33 -20.47
CA PHE A 37 15.68 0.45 -21.64
C PHE A 37 15.00 1.11 -22.84
#